data_AF-A0A1F8F3V3-F1
#
_entry.id   AF-A0A1F8F3V3-F1
#
_cell.length_a   1.000
_cell.length_b   1.000
_cell.length_c   1.000
_cell.angle_alpha   90.00
_cell.angle_beta   90.00
_cell.angle_gamma   90.00
#
_symmetry.space_group_name_H-M   'P 1'
#
loop_
_entity.id
_entity.type
_entity.pdbx_description
1 polymer ?
#
loop_
_entity_poly.entity_id
_entity_poly.type
_entity_poly.pdbx_seq_one_letter_code
_entity_poly.pdbx_strand_id
1 'polypeptide(L)'
;MKIFLDDLGHTDRKHWVPEGWRVAINFNEFKALIEEADQKNEKIEAISFDNDLGEGEKEGWEILKWLSENRPELFRKENVELGVHSDNNTAKENMESKIKNWQENVDELVAAKERPDPWAELDKVK
;
A
#
# COMPACT_ATOMS: atom_id res chain seq x y z
N MET A 1 3.29 0.64 -14.24
CA MET A 1 2.41 -0.43 -13.72
C MET A 1 1.40 0.05 -12.67
N LYS A 2 0.35 -0.75 -12.47
CA LYS A 2 -0.64 -0.63 -11.39
C LYS A 2 -0.74 -1.95 -10.63
N ILE A 3 -0.95 -1.91 -9.32
CA ILE A 3 -0.90 -3.08 -8.43
C ILE A 3 -2.23 -3.26 -7.69
N PHE A 4 -2.83 -4.44 -7.78
CA PHE A 4 -4.06 -4.81 -7.08
C PHE A 4 -3.73 -5.90 -6.05
N LEU A 5 -3.78 -5.56 -4.76
CA LEU A 5 -3.50 -6.48 -3.66
C LEU A 5 -4.80 -7.09 -3.14
N ASP A 6 -5.05 -8.35 -3.47
CA ASP A 6 -6.25 -9.12 -3.09
C ASP A 6 -5.92 -10.61 -3.21
N ASP A 7 -6.10 -11.38 -2.13
CA ASP A 7 -5.81 -12.82 -2.09
C ASP A 7 -6.70 -13.64 -3.04
N LEU A 8 -7.89 -13.13 -3.35
CA LEU A 8 -8.86 -13.72 -4.27
C LEU A 8 -8.78 -13.12 -5.69
N GLY A 9 -7.82 -12.22 -5.96
CA GLY A 9 -7.64 -11.54 -7.24
C GLY A 9 -7.32 -12.46 -8.43
N HIS A 10 -6.91 -13.70 -8.18
CA HIS A 10 -6.73 -14.74 -9.21
C HIS A 10 -7.85 -15.78 -9.28
N THR A 11 -8.79 -15.75 -8.34
CA THR A 11 -9.86 -16.74 -8.19
C THR A 11 -11.22 -16.06 -8.28
N ASP A 12 -11.94 -15.94 -7.17
CA ASP A 12 -13.34 -15.53 -7.10
C ASP A 12 -13.54 -14.05 -7.42
N ARG A 13 -12.55 -13.21 -7.09
CA ARG A 13 -12.57 -11.76 -7.33
C ARG A 13 -11.76 -11.33 -8.55
N LYS A 14 -11.34 -12.25 -9.42
CA LYS A 14 -10.61 -11.92 -10.66
C LYS A 14 -11.34 -10.86 -11.52
N HIS A 15 -12.67 -10.88 -11.52
CA HIS A 15 -13.49 -9.93 -12.27
C HIS A 15 -13.53 -8.51 -11.65
N TRP A 16 -13.09 -8.34 -10.40
CA TRP A 16 -12.93 -7.04 -9.73
C TRP A 16 -11.60 -6.39 -10.07
N VAL A 17 -10.61 -7.17 -10.50
CA VAL A 17 -9.30 -6.68 -10.95
C VAL A 17 -9.49 -5.87 -12.24
N PRO A 18 -9.20 -4.56 -12.26
CA PRO A 18 -9.37 -3.78 -13.46
C PRO A 18 -8.33 -4.15 -14.53
N GLU A 19 -8.68 -3.94 -15.79
CA GLU A 19 -7.77 -4.25 -16.91
C GLU A 19 -6.44 -3.50 -16.78
N GLY A 20 -5.34 -4.21 -17.03
CA GLY A 20 -3.98 -3.66 -16.94
C GLY A 20 -3.40 -3.58 -15.54
N TRP A 21 -4.12 -4.02 -14.50
CA TRP A 21 -3.58 -4.15 -13.15
C TRP A 21 -2.89 -5.50 -12.96
N ARG A 22 -1.74 -5.46 -12.28
CA ARG A 22 -1.03 -6.67 -11.84
C ARG A 22 -1.52 -7.04 -10.45
N VAL A 23 -1.90 -8.29 -10.28
CA VAL A 23 -2.39 -8.80 -8.99
C VAL A 23 -1.21 -9.26 -8.14
N ALA A 24 -1.28 -8.98 -6.84
CA ALA A 24 -0.50 -9.66 -5.81
C ALA A 24 -1.48 -10.29 -4.83
N ILE A 25 -1.33 -11.58 -4.55
CA ILE A 25 -2.25 -12.30 -3.65
C ILE A 25 -1.73 -12.40 -2.20
N ASN A 26 -0.53 -11.90 -1.92
CA ASN A 26 0.08 -11.90 -0.59
C ASN A 26 1.20 -10.84 -0.51
N PHE A 27 1.78 -10.70 0.69
CA PHE A 27 2.85 -9.72 0.93
C PHE A 27 4.11 -9.96 0.08
N ASN A 28 4.51 -11.22 -0.13
CA ASN A 28 5.73 -11.54 -0.88
C ASN A 28 5.59 -11.16 -2.35
N GLU A 29 4.44 -11.44 -2.96
CA GLU A 29 4.16 -11.03 -4.33
C GLU A 29 4.06 -9.52 -4.46
N PHE A 30 3.40 -8.86 -3.51
CA PHE A 30 3.32 -7.40 -3.49
C PHE A 30 4.71 -6.79 -3.45
N LYS A 31 5.56 -7.25 -2.54
CA LYS A 31 6.95 -6.81 -2.43
C LYS A 31 7.74 -7.08 -3.71
N ALA A 32 7.57 -8.26 -4.31
CA ALA A 32 8.23 -8.60 -5.56
C ALA A 32 7.83 -7.66 -6.71
N LEU A 33 6.56 -7.25 -6.80
CA LEU A 33 6.10 -6.27 -7.78
C LEU A 33 6.72 -4.89 -7.57
N ILE A 34 6.86 -4.46 -6.32
CA ILE A 34 7.54 -3.20 -5.98
C ILE A 34 9.03 -3.24 -6.37
N GLU A 35 9.73 -4.33 -6.05
CA GLU A 35 11.15 -4.51 -6.41
C GLU A 35 11.36 -4.65 -7.92
N GLU A 36 10.45 -5.34 -8.62
CA GLU A 36 10.48 -5.47 -10.07
C GLU A 36 10.32 -4.09 -10.75
N ALA A 37 9.41 -3.26 -10.25
CA ALA A 37 9.21 -1.90 -10.74
C ALA A 37 10.52 -1.08 -10.67
N ASP A 38 11.22 -1.16 -9.54
CA ASP A 38 12.52 -0.48 -9.38
C ASP A 38 13.58 -0.99 -10.35
N GLN A 39 13.72 -2.31 -10.43
CA GLN A 39 14.72 -2.94 -11.29
C GLN A 39 14.51 -2.57 -12.76
N LYS A 40 13.25 -2.41 -13.18
CA LYS A 40 12.87 -2.03 -14.54
C LYS A 40 12.78 -0.52 -14.74
N ASN A 41 12.99 0.28 -13.70
CA ASN A 41 12.68 1.71 -13.69
C ASN A 41 11.26 2.00 -14.21
N GLU A 42 10.33 1.11 -13.91
CA GLU A 42 8.93 1.20 -14.30
C GLU A 42 8.18 2.01 -13.24
N LYS A 43 7.52 3.09 -13.66
CA LYS A 43 6.72 3.91 -12.74
C LYS A 43 5.53 3.12 -12.22
N ILE A 44 5.35 3.07 -10.90
CA ILE A 44 4.10 2.64 -10.26
C ILE A 44 3.12 3.82 -10.32
N GLU A 45 1.96 3.62 -10.92
CA GLU A 45 0.95 4.66 -11.13
C GLU A 45 -0.18 4.58 -10.11
N ALA A 46 -0.56 3.37 -9.69
CA ALA A 46 -1.62 3.16 -8.73
C ALA A 46 -1.42 1.86 -7.93
N ILE A 47 -1.88 1.86 -6.69
CA ILE A 47 -1.95 0.68 -5.82
C ILE A 47 -3.31 0.66 -5.14
N SER A 48 -3.97 -0.49 -5.15
CA SER A 48 -5.24 -0.71 -4.45
C SER A 48 -5.09 -1.87 -3.48
N PHE A 49 -5.50 -1.67 -2.22
CA PHE A 49 -5.32 -2.63 -1.13
C PHE A 49 -6.66 -3.25 -0.70
N ASP A 50 -6.74 -4.58 -0.62
CA ASP A 50 -7.62 -5.26 0.32
C ASP A 50 -6.93 -5.32 1.69
N ASN A 51 -7.70 -5.23 2.77
CA ASN A 51 -7.20 -5.42 4.12
C ASN A 51 -7.11 -6.90 4.50
N ASP A 52 -8.05 -7.72 4.03
CA ASP A 52 -8.07 -9.14 4.33
C ASP A 52 -7.30 -9.89 3.23
N LEU A 53 -6.30 -10.66 3.61
CA LEU A 53 -5.53 -11.52 2.68
C LEU A 53 -5.58 -12.99 3.11
N GLY A 54 -6.52 -13.35 3.97
CA GLY A 54 -6.71 -14.71 4.47
C GLY A 54 -5.82 -15.08 5.67
N GLU A 55 -6.05 -16.28 6.19
CA GLU A 55 -5.39 -16.75 7.41
C GLU A 55 -3.88 -16.94 7.23
N GLY A 56 -3.10 -16.38 8.18
CA GLY A 56 -1.64 -16.53 8.24
C GLY A 56 -0.87 -15.52 7.39
N GLU A 57 -1.56 -14.68 6.63
CA GLU A 57 -0.98 -13.59 5.87
C GLU A 57 -0.98 -12.27 6.65
N LYS A 58 -0.15 -11.34 6.19
CA LYS A 58 -0.18 -9.96 6.71
C LYS A 58 -1.45 -9.27 6.24
N GLU A 59 -2.13 -8.57 7.14
CA GLU A 59 -3.27 -7.74 6.74
C GLU A 59 -2.80 -6.60 5.82
N GLY A 60 -3.68 -6.12 4.94
CA GLY A 60 -3.39 -5.01 4.04
C GLY A 60 -2.96 -3.75 4.78
N TRP A 61 -3.45 -3.50 6.01
CA TRP A 61 -2.94 -2.45 6.89
C TRP A 61 -1.43 -2.61 7.20
N GLU A 62 -0.96 -3.82 7.47
CA GLU A 62 0.46 -4.06 7.74
C GLU A 62 1.31 -3.86 6.48
N ILE A 63 0.79 -4.23 5.31
CA ILE A 63 1.49 -4.06 4.03
C ILE A 63 1.54 -2.57 3.65
N LEU A 64 0.44 -1.85 3.87
CA LEU A 64 0.36 -0.40 3.69
C LEU A 64 1.35 0.33 4.63
N LYS A 65 1.47 -0.11 5.89
CA LYS A 65 2.48 0.39 6.83
C LYS A 65 3.91 0.07 6.39
N TRP A 66 4.16 -1.15 5.93
CA TRP A 66 5.46 -1.50 5.39
C TRP A 66 5.83 -0.61 4.19
N LEU A 67 4.86 -0.28 3.34
CA LEU A 67 5.08 0.60 2.20
C LEU A 67 5.48 2.01 2.64
N SER A 68 4.84 2.57 3.66
CA SER A 68 5.17 3.90 4.16
C SER A 68 6.54 3.96 4.85
N GLU A 69 7.00 2.86 5.44
CA GLU A 69 8.35 2.75 6.01
C GLU A 69 9.42 2.61 4.94
N ASN A 70 9.17 1.77 3.94
CA ASN A 70 10.22 1.34 3.01
C ASN A 70 10.24 2.19 1.74
N ARG A 71 9.08 2.68 1.30
CA ARG A 71 8.87 3.44 0.05
C ARG A 71 7.98 4.67 0.27
N PRO A 72 8.31 5.54 1.25
CA PRO A 72 7.50 6.71 1.58
C PRO A 72 7.28 7.68 0.41
N GLU A 73 8.19 7.68 -0.57
CA GLU A 73 8.07 8.48 -1.79
C GLU A 73 6.84 8.14 -2.66
N LEU A 74 6.29 6.93 -2.50
CA LEU A 74 5.05 6.51 -3.17
C LEU A 74 3.81 7.17 -2.56
N PHE A 75 3.91 7.82 -1.41
CA PHE A 75 2.83 8.61 -0.81
C PHE A 75 2.79 10.05 -1.34
N ARG A 76 3.59 10.40 -2.35
CA ARG A 76 3.42 11.67 -3.07
C ARG A 76 2.20 11.56 -4.00
N LYS A 77 1.15 12.33 -3.72
CA LYS A 77 -0.14 12.30 -4.46
C LYS A 77 0.03 12.53 -5.96
N GLU A 78 1.04 13.29 -6.36
CA GLU A 78 1.38 13.56 -7.75
C GLU A 78 2.01 12.36 -8.49
N ASN A 79 2.51 11.37 -7.75
CA ASN A 79 3.24 10.23 -8.29
C ASN A 79 2.38 8.98 -8.41
N VAL A 80 1.63 8.64 -7.35
CA VAL A 80 0.91 7.37 -7.23
C VAL A 80 -0.47 7.59 -6.62
N GLU A 81 -1.48 6.97 -7.24
CA GLU A 81 -2.82 6.85 -6.66
C GLU A 81 -2.88 5.67 -5.69
N LEU A 82 -3.20 5.92 -4.42
CA LEU A 82 -3.34 4.89 -3.39
C LEU A 82 -4.81 4.78 -2.99
N GLY A 83 -5.39 3.58 -3.07
CA GLY A 83 -6.79 3.32 -2.76
C GLY A 83 -7.01 2.03 -1.97
N VAL A 84 -8.21 1.83 -1.44
CA VAL A 84 -8.58 0.66 -0.64
C VAL A 84 -9.89 0.07 -1.15
N HIS A 85 -9.91 -1.23 -1.41
CA HIS A 85 -11.06 -1.97 -1.96
C HIS A 85 -11.52 -3.11 -1.05
N SER A 86 -11.36 -2.94 0.27
CA SER A 86 -11.78 -3.94 1.24
C SER A 86 -13.29 -3.95 1.49
N ASP A 87 -13.84 -5.15 1.70
CA ASP A 87 -15.23 -5.36 2.15
C ASP A 87 -15.44 -4.97 3.63
N ASN A 88 -14.37 -4.86 4.41
CA ASN A 88 -14.42 -4.39 5.79
C ASN A 88 -14.40 -2.84 5.81
N ASN A 89 -15.58 -2.23 5.88
CA ASN A 89 -15.74 -0.76 5.87
C ASN A 89 -14.91 -0.05 6.96
N THR A 90 -14.84 -0.59 8.18
CA THR A 90 -14.07 0.03 9.26
C THR A 90 -12.58 -0.01 8.97
N ALA A 91 -12.05 -1.15 8.49
CA ALA A 91 -10.65 -1.27 8.11
C ALA A 91 -10.34 -0.34 6.92
N LYS A 92 -11.23 -0.29 5.94
CA LYS A 92 -11.14 0.59 4.78
C LYS A 92 -11.02 2.06 5.18
N GLU A 93 -11.95 2.58 5.98
CA GLU A 93 -11.94 3.98 6.44
C GLU A 93 -10.66 4.31 7.22
N ASN A 94 -10.20 3.39 8.07
CA ASN A 94 -8.96 3.57 8.83
C ASN A 94 -7.73 3.63 7.92
N MET A 95 -7.64 2.74 6.93
CA MET A 95 -6.54 2.72 5.97
C MET A 95 -6.56 3.97 5.08
N GLU A 96 -7.72 4.36 4.56
CA GLU A 96 -7.87 5.58 3.76
C GLU A 96 -7.48 6.84 4.55
N SER A 97 -7.90 6.93 5.82
CA SER A 97 -7.51 8.01 6.74
C SER A 97 -5.98 8.06 6.93
N LYS A 98 -5.35 6.89 7.08
CA LYS A 98 -3.89 6.79 7.22
C LYS A 98 -3.14 7.14 5.94
N ILE A 99 -3.61 6.68 4.78
CA ILE A 99 -3.09 7.09 3.47
C ILE A 99 -3.13 8.60 3.36
N LYS A 100 -4.28 9.21 3.65
CA LYS A 100 -4.44 10.67 3.58
C LYS A 100 -3.45 11.39 4.48
N ASN A 101 -3.34 10.97 5.74
CA ASN A 101 -2.39 11.55 6.70
C ASN A 101 -0.94 11.44 6.18
N TRP A 102 -0.51 10.26 5.72
CA TRP A 102 0.84 10.07 5.22
C TRP A 102 1.12 10.83 3.93
N GLN A 103 0.13 11.01 3.07
CA GLN A 103 0.24 11.85 1.89
C GLN A 103 0.34 13.35 2.24
N GLU A 104 -0.37 13.80 3.28
CA GLU A 104 -0.29 15.19 3.78
C GLU A 104 1.04 15.48 4.46
N ASN A 105 1.65 14.47 5.09
CA ASN A 105 2.92 14.56 5.80
C ASN A 105 4.06 13.82 5.07
N VAL A 106 3.99 13.69 3.74
CA VAL A 106 4.91 12.83 2.98
C VAL A 106 6.37 13.27 3.08
N ASP A 107 6.65 14.57 3.17
CA ASP A 107 8.02 15.07 3.33
C ASP A 107 8.62 14.68 4.70
N GLU A 108 7.80 14.74 5.75
CA GLU A 108 8.19 14.27 7.09
C GLU A 108 8.39 12.76 7.10
N LEU A 109 7.51 12.02 6.42
CA LEU A 109 7.60 10.57 6.28
C LEU A 109 8.88 10.14 5.55
N VAL A 110 9.22 10.80 4.46
CA VAL A 110 10.47 10.56 3.71
C VAL A 110 11.68 10.89 4.58
N ALA A 111 11.66 12.02 5.30
CA ALA A 111 12.73 12.39 6.21
C ALA A 111 12.84 11.44 7.42
N ALA A 112 11.73 10.85 7.85
CA ALA A 112 11.67 9.92 8.97
C ALA A 112 12.32 8.57 8.64
N LYS A 113 12.29 8.11 7.38
CA LYS A 113 12.98 6.88 6.93
C LYS A 113 14.47 6.87 7.26
N GLU A 114 15.10 8.03 7.33
CA GLU A 114 16.52 8.16 7.70
C GLU A 114 16.77 8.17 9.23
N ARG A 115 15.71 8.16 10.04
CA ARG A 115 15.77 8.17 11.51
C ARG A 115 15.72 6.74 12.08
N PRO A 116 16.31 6.49 13.26
CA PRO A 116 16.28 5.18 13.91
C PRO A 116 14.87 4.70 14.32
N ASP A 117 13.91 5.61 14.48
CA ASP A 117 12.51 5.33 14.76
C ASP A 117 11.61 6.34 13.99
N PRO A 118 11.11 5.98 12.80
CA PRO A 118 10.41 6.89 11.90
C PRO A 118 9.02 7.34 12.39
N TRP A 119 8.42 6.66 13.37
CA TRP A 119 7.00 6.84 13.72
C TRP A 119 6.74 7.46 15.08
N ALA A 120 7.75 7.55 15.94
CA ALA A 120 7.61 8.00 17.33
C ALA A 120 6.99 9.41 17.50
N GLU A 121 7.03 10.25 16.46
CA GLU A 121 6.45 11.60 16.50
C GLU A 121 5.05 11.68 15.89
N LEU A 122 4.75 10.87 14.88
CA LEU A 122 3.43 10.85 14.21
C LEU A 122 2.35 10.16 15.05
N ASP A 123 2.72 9.20 15.91
CA ASP A 123 1.80 8.55 16.86
C ASP A 123 1.45 9.41 18.09
N LYS A 124 2.05 10.59 18.24
CA LYS A 124 1.79 11.51 19.38
C LYS A 124 0.64 12.49 19.15
N VAL A 125 0.10 12.57 17.94
CA VAL A 125 -1.07 13.40 17.65
C VAL A 125 -2.34 12.63 18.06
N LYS A 126 -2.69 12.75 19.34
CA LYS A 126 -3.99 12.33 19.90
C LYS A 126 -4.91 13.54 20.07
#